data_AF-A0A951JJL3-F1
#
_entry.id   AF-A0A951JJL3-F1
#
_cell.length_a   1.000
_cell.length_b   1.000
_cell.length_c   1.000
_cell.angle_alpha   90.00
_cell.angle_beta   90.00
_cell.angle_gamma   90.00
#
_symmetry.space_group_name_H-M   'P 1'
#
loop_
_entity.id
_entity.type
_entity.pdbx_description
1 polymer ?
#
loop_
_entity_poly.entity_id
_entity_poly.type
_entity_poly.pdbx_seq_one_letter_code
_entity_poly.pdbx_strand_id
1 'polypeptide(L)'
;MSDDQQRTRVVSVYLTEDEWQGWERRRQAAGHDDLGDWVRAVVRVAAGQVPTVTDDARRELARLGDHLSQMARYLHVSGQVPAGLDDTLAEVRRAAAALATHR
;
A
#
# COMPACT_ATOMS: atom_id res chain seq x y z
N MET A 1 -2.33 9.68 20.84
CA MET A 1 -3.53 10.48 21.12
C MET A 1 -4.04 10.95 19.77
N SER A 2 -5.03 10.25 19.20
CA SER A 2 -5.64 10.69 17.94
C SER A 2 -6.80 11.59 18.30
N ASP A 3 -6.71 12.87 17.93
CA ASP A 3 -7.80 13.82 18.00
C ASP A 3 -8.94 13.30 17.12
N ASP A 4 -10.02 12.84 17.72
CA ASP A 4 -11.23 12.41 17.01
C ASP A 4 -12.00 13.65 16.57
N GLN A 5 -11.43 14.39 15.61
CA GLN A 5 -12.06 15.57 15.04
C GLN A 5 -13.25 15.14 14.18
N GLN A 6 -14.44 15.31 14.76
CA GLN A 6 -15.71 15.05 14.09
C GLN A 6 -15.83 15.92 12.83
N ARG A 7 -16.20 15.29 11.71
CA ARG A 7 -16.33 15.96 10.40
C ARG A 7 -17.63 16.78 10.38
N THR A 8 -17.55 18.10 10.16
CA THR A 8 -18.68 19.04 10.29
C THR A 8 -19.16 19.69 8.99
N ARG A 9 -18.49 19.43 7.86
CA ARG A 9 -18.78 20.07 6.56
C ARG A 9 -19.01 19.02 5.47
N VAL A 10 -19.88 19.36 4.51
CA VAL A 10 -20.22 18.54 3.34
C VAL A 10 -19.83 19.27 2.07
N VAL A 11 -19.26 18.53 1.12
CA VAL A 11 -18.94 19.00 -0.24
C VAL A 11 -19.64 18.09 -1.23
N SER A 12 -20.31 18.67 -2.23
CA SER A 12 -20.98 17.95 -3.30
C SER A 12 -20.33 18.27 -4.64
N VAL A 13 -20.11 17.24 -5.46
CA VAL A 13 -19.54 17.35 -6.82
C VAL A 13 -20.49 16.64 -7.77
N TYR A 14 -20.82 17.28 -8.89
CA TYR A 14 -21.57 16.65 -9.97
C TYR A 14 -20.59 15.99 -10.93
N LEU A 15 -20.85 14.73 -11.26
CA LEU A 15 -20.01 13.91 -12.13
C LEU A 15 -20.85 13.44 -13.32
N THR A 16 -20.21 13.35 -14.47
CA THR A 16 -20.70 12.53 -15.58
C THR A 16 -20.62 11.04 -15.22
N GLU A 17 -21.35 10.20 -15.96
CA GLU A 17 -21.32 8.75 -15.75
C GLU A 17 -19.90 8.16 -15.94
N ASP A 18 -19.16 8.65 -16.93
CA ASP A 18 -17.77 8.20 -17.18
C ASP A 18 -16.83 8.58 -16.04
N GLU A 19 -17.00 9.77 -15.46
CA GLU A 19 -16.23 10.21 -14.29
C GLU A 19 -16.57 9.36 -13.07
N TRP A 20 -17.86 9.09 -12.83
CA TRP A 20 -18.33 8.24 -11.75
C TRP A 20 -17.74 6.83 -11.84
N GLN A 21 -17.82 6.18 -12.99
CA GLN A 21 -17.22 4.86 -13.21
C GLN A 21 -15.69 4.90 -13.10
N GLY A 22 -15.07 6.02 -13.50
CA GLY A 22 -13.65 6.27 -13.31
C GLY A 22 -13.27 6.35 -11.83
N TRP A 23 -14.10 6.96 -10.98
CA TRP A 23 -13.88 7.06 -9.55
C TRP A 23 -14.05 5.70 -8.89
N GLU A 24 -15.12 4.99 -9.22
CA GLU A 24 -15.44 3.69 -8.62
C GLU A 24 -14.34 2.64 -8.89
N ARG A 25 -13.84 2.56 -10.13
CA ARG A 25 -12.72 1.67 -10.46
C ARG A 25 -11.45 2.00 -9.68
N ARG A 26 -11.13 3.29 -9.52
CA ARG A 26 -9.93 3.72 -8.79
C ARG A 26 -10.07 3.51 -7.28
N ARG A 27 -11.27 3.71 -6.73
CA ARG A 27 -11.61 3.41 -5.33
C ARG A 27 -11.41 1.93 -5.03
N GLN A 28 -12.00 1.06 -5.86
CA GLN A 28 -11.87 -0.39 -5.73
C GLN A 28 -10.42 -0.85 -5.88
N ALA A 29 -9.70 -0.35 -6.89
CA ALA A 29 -8.29 -0.66 -7.09
C ALA A 29 -7.39 -0.18 -5.94
N ALA A 30 -7.80 0.86 -5.22
CA ALA A 30 -7.14 1.38 -4.03
C ALA A 30 -7.56 0.68 -2.73
N GLY A 31 -8.54 -0.22 -2.76
CA GLY A 31 -8.98 -1.03 -1.60
C GLY A 31 -9.87 -0.29 -0.60
N HIS A 32 -10.47 0.84 -0.97
CA HIS A 32 -11.35 1.57 -0.06
C HIS A 32 -12.80 1.08 -0.19
N ASP A 33 -13.48 0.83 0.93
CA ASP A 33 -14.89 0.41 0.95
C ASP A 33 -15.89 1.59 0.86
N ASP A 34 -15.48 2.78 1.27
CA ASP A 34 -16.28 4.01 1.22
C ASP A 34 -15.69 5.05 0.25
N LEU A 35 -16.56 5.66 -0.58
CA LEU A 35 -16.14 6.68 -1.54
C LEU A 35 -15.65 7.96 -0.85
N GLY A 36 -16.29 8.36 0.25
CA GLY A 36 -15.90 9.54 1.00
C GLY A 36 -14.50 9.40 1.61
N ASP A 37 -14.19 8.23 2.17
CA ASP A 37 -12.85 7.94 2.69
C ASP A 37 -11.79 7.89 1.60
N TRP A 38 -12.09 7.30 0.45
CA TRP A 38 -11.20 7.33 -0.71
C TRP A 38 -10.95 8.76 -1.21
N VAL A 39 -12.00 9.57 -1.41
CA VAL A 39 -11.85 10.97 -1.85
C VAL A 39 -10.99 11.76 -0.87
N ARG A 40 -11.20 11.59 0.44
CA ARG A 40 -10.38 12.24 1.47
C ARG A 40 -8.92 11.78 1.42
N ALA A 41 -8.65 10.50 1.14
CA ALA A 41 -7.29 10.01 0.97
C ALA A 41 -6.63 10.63 -0.27
N VAL A 42 -7.35 10.69 -1.39
CA VAL A 42 -6.89 11.32 -2.64
C VAL A 42 -6.60 12.81 -2.44
N VAL A 43 -7.50 13.55 -1.81
CA VAL A 43 -7.33 14.99 -1.54
C VAL A 43 -6.14 15.24 -0.61
N ARG A 44 -5.93 14.41 0.43
CA ARG A 44 -4.76 14.50 1.31
C ARG A 44 -3.47 14.35 0.52
N VAL A 45 -3.36 13.32 -0.32
CA VAL A 45 -2.18 13.10 -1.17
C VAL A 45 -1.97 14.26 -2.15
N ALA A 46 -3.02 14.73 -2.81
CA ALA A 46 -2.95 15.87 -3.73
C ALA A 46 -2.53 17.18 -3.04
N ALA A 47 -2.90 17.35 -1.76
CA ALA A 47 -2.46 18.45 -0.91
C ALA A 47 -1.03 18.26 -0.34
N GLY A 48 -0.31 17.21 -0.75
CA GLY A 48 1.04 16.89 -0.26
C GLY A 48 1.06 16.25 1.14
N GLN A 49 -0.11 15.91 1.69
CA GLN A 49 -0.23 15.18 2.94
C GLN A 49 -0.10 13.67 2.67
N VAL A 50 1.14 13.25 2.40
CA VAL A 50 1.47 11.83 2.27
C VAL A 50 1.37 11.20 3.67
N PRO A 51 0.67 10.07 3.85
CA PRO A 51 0.71 9.34 5.11
C PRO A 51 2.17 9.10 5.48
N THR A 52 2.54 9.44 6.70
CA THR A 52 3.89 9.14 7.20
C THR A 52 4.07 7.63 7.05
N VAL A 53 4.98 7.20 6.17
CA VAL A 53 5.36 5.77 6.09
C VAL A 53 5.76 5.41 7.50
N THR A 54 4.98 4.54 8.14
CA THR A 54 5.26 4.17 9.53
C THR A 54 6.68 3.58 9.56
N ASP A 55 7.42 3.84 10.64
CA ASP A 55 8.74 3.26 10.81
C ASP A 55 8.72 1.73 10.68
N ASP A 56 7.57 1.11 10.96
CA ASP A 56 7.30 -0.30 10.72
C ASP A 56 7.23 -0.64 9.23
N ALA A 57 6.49 0.13 8.43
CA ALA A 57 6.41 -0.09 6.99
C ALA A 57 7.78 0.08 6.31
N ARG A 58 8.56 1.07 6.76
CA ARG A 58 9.94 1.29 6.31
C ARG A 58 10.87 0.14 6.72
N ARG A 59 10.75 -0.37 7.95
CA ARG A 59 11.52 -1.53 8.42
C ARG A 59 11.19 -2.79 7.64
N GLU A 60 9.92 -3.03 7.33
CA GLU A 60 9.56 -4.21 6.54
C GLU A 60 10.04 -4.12 5.09
N LEU A 61 9.93 -2.94 4.45
CA LEU A 61 10.52 -2.73 3.12
C LEU A 61 12.03 -2.98 3.11
N ALA A 62 12.75 -2.55 4.14
CA ALA A 62 14.19 -2.82 4.26
C ALA A 62 14.49 -4.31 4.38
N ARG A 63 13.73 -5.06 5.19
CA ARG A 63 13.89 -6.53 5.31
C ARG A 63 13.62 -7.26 4.00
N LEU A 64 12.58 -6.84 3.26
CA LEU A 64 12.28 -7.38 1.94
C LEU A 64 13.46 -7.20 0.96
N GLY A 65 14.08 -6.02 0.98
CA GLY A 65 15.26 -5.72 0.17
C GLY A 65 16.47 -6.60 0.51
N ASP A 66 16.71 -6.86 1.79
CA ASP A 66 17.80 -7.73 2.25
C ASP A 66 17.60 -9.19 1.83
N HIS A 67 16.37 -9.72 1.95
CA HIS A 67 16.04 -11.08 1.51
C HIS A 67 16.23 -11.25 0.01
N LEU A 68 15.74 -10.32 -0.82
CA LEU A 68 15.94 -10.35 -2.27
C LEU A 68 17.44 -10.26 -2.64
N SER A 69 18.20 -9.43 -1.92
CA SER A 69 19.64 -9.26 -2.14
C SER A 69 20.43 -10.53 -1.80
N GLN A 70 20.03 -11.27 -0.77
CA GLN A 70 20.61 -12.58 -0.43
C GLN A 70 20.28 -13.62 -1.50
N MET A 71 19.03 -13.69 -1.96
CA MET A 71 18.61 -14.61 -3.01
C MET A 71 19.39 -14.38 -4.31
N ALA A 72 19.52 -13.12 -4.73
CA ALA A 72 20.27 -12.76 -5.94
C ALA A 72 21.75 -13.14 -5.83
N ARG A 73 22.39 -12.88 -4.69
CA ARG A 73 23.79 -13.28 -4.45
C ARG A 73 23.96 -14.80 -4.44
N TYR A 74 23.05 -15.53 -3.78
CA TYR A 74 23.15 -16.98 -3.69
C TYR A 74 22.97 -17.65 -5.07
N LEU A 75 21.99 -17.22 -5.85
CA LEU A 75 21.76 -17.68 -7.22
C LEU A 75 22.97 -17.37 -8.12
N HIS A 76 23.56 -16.17 -7.98
CA HIS A 76 24.71 -15.77 -8.77
C HIS A 76 25.98 -16.57 -8.46
N VAL A 77 26.22 -16.90 -7.18
CA VAL A 77 27.43 -17.63 -6.74
C VAL A 77 27.31 -19.14 -6.97
N SER A 78 26.14 -19.73 -6.73
CA SER A 78 25.96 -21.19 -6.76
C SER A 78 25.40 -21.72 -8.08
N GLY A 79 24.75 -20.87 -8.90
CA GLY A 79 23.98 -21.31 -10.07
C GLY A 79 22.79 -22.22 -9.73
N GLN A 80 22.49 -22.39 -8.44
CA GLN A 80 21.46 -23.27 -7.93
C GLN A 80 20.41 -22.48 -7.16
N VAL A 81 19.16 -22.93 -7.28
CA VAL A 81 18.06 -22.39 -6.49
C VAL A 81 18.23 -22.87 -5.04
N PRO A 82 18.40 -21.96 -4.05
CA PRO A 82 18.57 -22.37 -2.66
C PRO A 82 17.34 -23.10 -2.14
N ALA A 83 17.57 -24.16 -1.34
CA ALA A 83 16.51 -24.77 -0.54
C ALA A 83 15.93 -23.71 0.42
N GLY A 84 14.60 -23.60 0.47
CA GLY A 84 13.90 -22.56 1.25
C GLY A 84 13.63 -21.26 0.49
N LEU A 85 13.95 -21.17 -0.81
CA LEU A 85 13.59 -20.00 -1.63
C LEU A 85 12.09 -19.73 -1.61
N ASP A 86 11.28 -20.78 -1.65
CA ASP A 86 9.82 -20.69 -1.59
C ASP A 86 9.33 -20.12 -0.25
N ASP A 87 9.99 -20.47 0.87
CA ASP A 87 9.68 -19.93 2.19
C ASP A 87 10.02 -18.45 2.30
N THR A 88 11.19 -18.05 1.77
CA THR A 88 11.59 -16.64 1.70
C THR A 88 10.66 -15.83 0.79
N LEU A 89 10.27 -16.37 -0.36
CA LEU A 89 9.27 -15.75 -1.25
C LEU A 89 7.89 -15.66 -0.59
N ALA A 90 7.49 -16.67 0.19
CA ALA A 90 6.26 -16.63 0.97
C ALA A 90 6.31 -15.56 2.07
N GLU A 91 7.45 -15.41 2.74
CA GLU A 91 7.66 -14.36 3.75
C GLU A 91 7.64 -12.97 3.11
N VAL A 92 8.26 -12.82 1.94
CA VAL A 92 8.21 -11.58 1.15
C VAL A 92 6.78 -11.23 0.76
N ARG A 93 6.00 -12.22 0.29
CA ARG A 93 4.59 -12.05 -0.03
C ARG A 93 3.75 -11.66 1.20
N ARG A 94 3.99 -12.28 2.36
CA ARG A 94 3.29 -11.96 3.62
C ARG A 94 3.57 -10.52 4.06
N ALA A 95 4.82 -10.09 4.05
CA ALA A 95 5.19 -8.73 4.41
C ALA A 95 4.62 -7.70 3.41
N ALA A 96 4.65 -8.00 2.09
CA ALA A 96 4.00 -7.16 1.09
C ALA A 96 2.47 -7.07 1.27
N ALA A 97 1.81 -8.17 1.64
CA ALA A 97 0.38 -8.18 1.95
C ALA A 97 0.05 -7.38 3.21
N ALA A 98 0.87 -7.46 4.26
CA ALA A 98 0.70 -6.67 5.48
C ALA A 98 0.79 -5.16 5.21
N LEU A 99 1.72 -4.74 4.34
CA LEU A 99 1.82 -3.36 3.87
C LEU A 99 0.58 -2.91 3.06
N ALA A 100 -0.03 -3.82 2.30
CA ALA A 100 -1.26 -3.55 1.57
C ALA A 100 -2.51 -3.47 2.47
N THR A 101 -2.47 -4.08 3.66
CA THR A 101 -3.59 -4.12 4.62
C THR A 101 -3.55 -2.96 5.61
N HIS A 102 -2.39 -2.33 5.81
CA HIS A 102 -2.22 -1.08 6.57
C HIS A 102 -2.48 0.18 5.73
N ARG A 103 -3.21 0.05 4.63
CA ARG A 103 -3.51 1.12 3.68
C ARG A 103 -4.93 1.63 3.83
#